data_AF-A0A1V2H0I9-F1
#
_entry.id   AF-A0A1V2H0I9-F1
#
_cell.length_a   1.000
_cell.length_b   1.000
_cell.length_c   1.000
_cell.angle_alpha   90.00
_cell.angle_beta   90.00
_cell.angle_gamma   90.00
#
_symmetry.space_group_name_H-M   'P 1'
#
loop_
_entity.id
_entity.type
_entity.pdbx_description
1 polymer ?
#
loop_
_entity_poly.entity_id
_entity_poly.type
_entity_poly.pdbx_seq_one_letter_code
_entity_poly.pdbx_strand_id
1 'polypeptide(L)'
;MSGGNEPFRWQRALRQDVLPETSLRLRQLRLEPAAAALMLDSQHAQARRIDTTVRAYAEAMREGRWVANGMPLILSQQGVLLDGVQRLAACVEAETPFDTLIVEGVEDAAFHTIDQHRPRSLSGILRPRGVVNHHLLANLLMRLVRYDEGNMTKPLAPRASWTQLEQLLANTDAHRKALAQSLAMPGSPLPEPVRTMILFMGHQVNPGLTDRLLHAVQYPAQWPPHEPGVLLRHEIERGGLSNSHLIALSIKALNALLRSEPLRRLTWVERAGPQGPAEPFPELDGYRGLAALTGARGDDSDAHGEEELPQAEARVEAIDASMAMRYLRMNVAGRRPVKSHVDALARDIRRGRWMTNGQPICFSRSGLLINGQHRLLAVIAAQGQIMAPVVRGLPEEAYATYDAQPRRLVRSQVAEGNFGDQALAVAMANLLWRLERKTPAIRSKRAAATEIHEILTQNPRLLELRGFARKMVEYGRSSVMGYGAYVIERDDPKLAPAFLNALATGADLPAGHPILALRRGLQKLRRDNASQADQLSALLAGWRQYKAHQASEKARPPR
;
A
#
# COMPACT_ATOMS: atom_id res chain seq x y z
N MET A 1 20.76 32.68 -25.29
CA MET A 1 21.66 32.00 -24.34
C MET A 1 20.83 31.00 -23.55
N SER A 2 20.83 29.75 -24.02
CA SER A 2 20.06 28.64 -23.46
C SER A 2 20.78 28.09 -22.22
N GLY A 3 20.25 28.37 -21.03
CA GLY A 3 20.69 27.74 -19.78
C GLY A 3 20.29 26.27 -19.76
N GLY A 4 21.10 25.40 -20.36
CA GLY A 4 20.93 23.96 -20.32
C GLY A 4 21.04 23.44 -18.88
N ASN A 5 20.03 22.68 -18.45
CA ASN A 5 20.06 21.96 -17.18
C ASN A 5 21.07 20.82 -17.32
N GLU A 6 22.33 21.08 -16.96
CA GLU A 6 23.42 20.11 -17.02
C GLU A 6 23.07 18.90 -16.13
N PRO A 7 22.98 17.67 -16.66
CA PRO A 7 22.65 16.50 -15.85
C PRO A 7 23.74 16.27 -14.80
N PHE A 8 23.36 15.80 -13.62
CA PHE A 8 24.26 15.47 -12.50
C PHE A 8 24.96 16.65 -11.77
N ARG A 9 24.39 17.87 -11.75
CA ARG A 9 24.93 19.01 -10.98
C ARG A 9 25.31 18.71 -9.51
N TRP A 10 24.53 17.85 -8.85
CA TRP A 10 24.79 17.41 -7.48
C TRP A 10 26.14 16.66 -7.35
N GLN A 11 26.65 16.04 -8.42
CA GLN A 11 27.95 15.38 -8.41
C GLN A 11 29.11 16.37 -8.28
N ARG A 12 29.00 17.64 -8.72
CA ARG A 12 30.07 18.63 -8.50
C ARG A 12 30.23 19.00 -7.03
N ALA A 13 29.15 18.90 -6.25
CA ALA A 13 29.20 19.06 -4.80
C ALA A 13 29.88 17.86 -4.11
N LEU A 14 30.06 16.73 -4.81
CA LEU A 14 30.64 15.49 -4.32
C LEU A 14 31.90 15.14 -5.16
N ARG A 15 33.09 15.58 -4.74
CA ARG A 15 34.39 15.40 -5.45
C ARG A 15 34.46 14.10 -6.27
N GLN A 16 34.67 14.20 -7.60
CA GLN A 16 34.53 13.07 -8.54
C GLN A 16 35.86 12.51 -9.09
N ASP A 17 35.87 11.18 -9.25
CA ASP A 17 36.41 10.50 -10.44
C ASP A 17 35.27 10.20 -11.43
N VAL A 18 35.53 10.39 -12.73
CA VAL A 18 34.60 10.21 -13.86
C VAL A 18 34.88 8.86 -14.57
N LEU A 19 33.86 8.03 -14.79
CA LEU A 19 33.96 6.69 -15.41
C LEU A 19 32.72 6.37 -16.33
N PRO A 20 32.77 5.35 -17.24
CA PRO A 20 31.98 5.28 -18.49
C PRO A 20 30.58 4.60 -18.47
N GLU A 21 29.74 4.90 -19.48
CA GLU A 21 28.28 5.14 -19.48
C GLU A 21 27.23 4.01 -19.39
N THR A 22 27.53 2.69 -19.33
CA THR A 22 26.47 1.67 -19.57
C THR A 22 26.26 0.58 -18.51
N SER A 23 26.94 0.63 -17.37
CA SER A 23 26.73 -0.31 -16.26
C SER A 23 26.00 0.34 -15.08
N LEU A 24 25.12 -0.40 -14.40
CA LEU A 24 24.63 0.01 -13.08
C LEU A 24 25.80 0.34 -12.18
N ARG A 25 25.79 1.54 -11.61
CA ARG A 25 26.83 1.99 -10.69
C ARG A 25 26.24 2.11 -9.30
N LEU A 26 27.05 1.82 -8.31
CA LEU A 26 26.68 1.89 -6.91
C LEU A 26 27.72 2.73 -6.19
N ARG A 27 27.27 3.77 -5.49
CA ARG A 27 28.11 4.63 -4.65
C ARG A 27 27.54 4.62 -3.23
N GLN A 28 28.42 4.62 -2.24
CA GLN A 28 28.06 4.79 -0.84
C GLN A 28 28.61 6.14 -0.37
N LEU A 29 27.76 6.98 0.21
CA LEU A 29 28.16 8.28 0.72
C LEU A 29 27.23 8.81 1.79
N ARG A 30 27.77 9.70 2.62
CA ARG A 30 27.01 10.55 3.54
C ARG A 30 26.48 11.75 2.75
N LEU A 31 25.15 11.88 2.67
CA LEU A 31 24.52 12.90 1.84
C LEU A 31 24.12 14.11 2.68
N GLU A 32 24.66 15.28 2.31
CA GLU A 32 24.36 16.57 2.93
C GLU A 32 23.03 17.17 2.48
N PRO A 33 22.34 17.95 3.32
CA PRO A 33 21.06 18.61 2.98
C PRO A 33 21.12 19.44 1.69
N ALA A 34 22.22 20.16 1.46
CA ALA A 34 22.41 20.95 0.24
C ALA A 34 22.45 20.09 -1.04
N ALA A 35 23.14 18.94 -0.99
CA ALA A 35 23.18 17.99 -2.09
C ALA A 35 21.82 17.32 -2.30
N ALA A 36 21.11 17.01 -1.21
CA ALA A 36 19.76 16.46 -1.26
C ALA A 36 18.76 17.40 -1.95
N ALA A 37 18.84 18.71 -1.68
CA ALA A 37 18.02 19.71 -2.35
C ALA A 37 18.26 19.73 -3.88
N LEU A 38 19.53 19.73 -4.32
CA LEU A 38 19.87 19.66 -5.75
C LEU A 38 19.37 18.38 -6.43
N MET A 39 19.39 17.24 -5.73
CA MET A 39 18.84 15.99 -6.26
C MET A 39 17.32 16.04 -6.43
N LEU A 40 16.61 16.72 -5.52
CA LEU A 40 15.15 16.90 -5.61
C LEU A 40 14.73 17.76 -6.81
N ASP A 41 15.56 18.71 -7.25
CA ASP A 41 15.32 19.49 -8.47
C ASP A 41 15.29 18.61 -9.72
N SER A 42 16.00 17.49 -9.70
CA SER A 42 16.04 16.49 -10.77
C SER A 42 15.05 15.34 -10.59
N GLN A 43 14.07 15.46 -9.69
CA GLN A 43 13.09 14.39 -9.46
C GLN A 43 12.24 14.09 -10.69
N HIS A 44 11.95 12.81 -10.90
CA HIS A 44 11.04 12.39 -11.95
C HIS A 44 9.69 13.09 -11.79
N ALA A 45 9.12 13.60 -12.89
CA ALA A 45 7.89 14.44 -12.87
C ALA A 45 6.67 13.76 -12.21
N GLN A 46 6.70 12.44 -12.06
CA GLN A 46 5.64 11.67 -11.41
C GLN A 46 5.95 11.25 -9.98
N ALA A 47 7.17 11.50 -9.50
CA ALA A 47 7.51 11.33 -8.11
C ALA A 47 6.73 12.37 -7.27
N ARG A 48 6.27 11.98 -6.09
CA ARG A 48 5.45 12.83 -5.23
C ARG A 48 6.01 12.84 -3.83
N ARG A 49 6.16 14.03 -3.26
CA ARG A 49 6.37 14.22 -1.82
C ARG A 49 5.10 13.82 -1.06
N ILE A 50 5.28 13.15 0.07
CA ILE A 50 4.20 12.75 0.98
C ILE A 50 4.56 13.32 2.35
N ASP A 51 4.00 14.49 2.67
CA ASP A 51 4.44 15.28 3.83
C ASP A 51 4.34 14.54 5.16
N THR A 52 3.34 13.67 5.34
CA THR A 52 3.23 12.84 6.55
C THR A 52 4.40 11.86 6.71
N THR A 53 4.89 11.30 5.60
CA THR A 53 6.06 10.41 5.60
C THR A 53 7.36 11.20 5.76
N VAL A 54 7.47 12.36 5.09
CA VAL A 54 8.63 13.24 5.22
C VAL A 54 8.80 13.70 6.66
N ARG A 55 7.73 14.18 7.31
CA ARG A 55 7.78 14.62 8.71
C ARG A 55 8.25 13.51 9.65
N ALA A 56 7.69 12.31 9.50
CA ALA A 56 8.08 11.15 10.32
C ALA A 56 9.55 10.77 10.11
N TYR A 57 10.07 10.84 8.88
CA TYR A 57 11.48 10.60 8.59
C TYR A 57 12.37 11.72 9.12
N ALA A 58 11.96 12.98 8.97
CA ALA A 58 12.72 14.14 9.43
C ALA A 58 12.85 14.15 10.95
N GLU A 59 11.77 13.79 11.67
CA GLU A 59 11.78 13.58 13.11
C GLU A 59 12.71 12.44 13.52
N ALA A 60 12.66 11.30 12.83
CA ALA A 60 13.58 10.20 13.09
C ALA A 60 15.05 10.58 12.82
N MET A 61 15.33 11.42 11.82
CA MET A 61 16.69 11.94 11.55
C MET A 61 17.15 12.91 12.64
N ARG A 62 16.32 13.89 13.02
CA ARG A 62 16.63 14.86 14.10
C ARG A 62 16.93 14.20 15.43
N GLU A 63 16.21 13.13 15.75
CA GLU A 63 16.38 12.40 17.01
C GLU A 63 17.45 11.31 16.95
N GLY A 64 18.22 11.19 15.85
CA GLY A 64 19.25 10.16 15.71
C GLY A 64 18.70 8.72 15.62
N ARG A 65 17.39 8.56 15.43
CA ARG A 65 16.68 7.27 15.32
C ARG A 65 16.57 6.77 13.87
N TRP A 66 17.27 7.40 12.93
CA TRP A 66 17.22 7.03 11.52
C TRP A 66 17.99 5.73 11.27
N VAL A 67 17.31 4.71 10.73
CA VAL A 67 17.91 3.41 10.41
C VAL A 67 18.18 3.30 8.91
N ALA A 68 19.46 3.19 8.55
CA ALA A 68 19.87 2.91 7.17
C ALA A 68 19.44 1.50 6.76
N ASN A 69 18.45 1.41 5.87
CA ASN A 69 17.87 0.13 5.45
C ASN A 69 18.44 -0.40 4.12
N GLY A 70 19.54 0.18 3.62
CA GLY A 70 20.17 -0.24 2.37
C GLY A 70 19.35 0.04 1.11
N MET A 71 18.15 0.64 1.17
CA MET A 71 17.48 1.12 -0.04
C MET A 71 18.33 2.27 -0.63
N PRO A 72 18.69 2.23 -1.92
CA PRO A 72 19.44 3.31 -2.53
C PRO A 72 18.55 4.49 -2.93
N LEU A 73 19.16 5.65 -3.15
CA LEU A 73 18.64 6.67 -4.05
C LEU A 73 18.87 6.17 -5.47
N ILE A 74 17.83 6.14 -6.30
CA ILE A 74 17.91 5.55 -7.64
C ILE A 74 17.86 6.68 -8.65
N LEU A 75 18.88 6.76 -9.50
CA LEU A 75 19.02 7.73 -10.57
C LEU A 75 19.01 7.03 -11.92
N SER A 76 18.37 7.66 -12.90
CA SER A 76 18.40 7.17 -14.26
C SER A 76 19.72 7.44 -14.97
N GLN A 77 19.88 6.89 -16.17
CA GLN A 77 21.00 7.21 -17.07
C GLN A 77 21.09 8.71 -17.39
N GLN A 78 19.97 9.42 -17.35
CA GLN A 78 19.83 10.85 -17.62
C GLN A 78 19.99 11.70 -16.35
N GLY A 79 20.28 11.07 -15.20
CA GLY A 79 20.43 11.76 -13.92
C GLY A 79 19.10 12.16 -13.27
N VAL A 80 17.96 11.64 -13.75
CA VAL A 80 16.65 11.89 -13.15
C VAL A 80 16.51 11.03 -11.89
N LEU A 81 16.11 11.65 -10.78
CA LEU A 81 15.86 10.93 -9.53
C LEU A 81 14.56 10.11 -9.64
N LEU A 82 14.73 8.80 -9.74
CA LEU A 82 13.65 7.81 -9.83
C LEU A 82 13.17 7.37 -8.44
N ASP A 83 14.03 7.24 -7.43
CA ASP A 83 13.63 6.86 -6.06
C ASP A 83 14.45 7.57 -5.00
N GLY A 84 13.82 7.89 -3.87
CA GLY A 84 14.46 8.56 -2.74
C GLY A 84 13.82 9.86 -2.28
N VAL A 85 12.78 10.37 -2.98
CA VAL A 85 12.18 11.70 -2.73
C VAL A 85 11.85 11.95 -1.26
N GLN A 86 11.20 11.00 -0.57
CA GLN A 86 10.84 11.21 0.84
C GLN A 86 12.07 11.35 1.75
N ARG A 87 13.14 10.61 1.45
CA ARG A 87 14.37 10.59 2.25
C ARG A 87 15.20 11.84 2.04
N LEU A 88 15.30 12.28 0.79
CA LEU A 88 15.93 13.54 0.45
C LEU A 88 15.18 14.72 1.06
N ALA A 89 13.84 14.75 0.93
CA ALA A 89 13.02 15.80 1.51
C ALA A 89 13.12 15.82 3.04
N ALA A 90 13.21 14.65 3.67
CA ALA A 90 13.38 14.54 5.12
C ALA A 90 14.76 15.02 5.59
N CYS A 91 15.82 14.71 4.84
CA CYS A 91 17.17 15.22 5.09
C CYS A 91 17.23 16.76 5.02
N VAL A 92 16.56 17.34 4.02
CA VAL A 92 16.43 18.80 3.89
C VAL A 92 15.61 19.39 5.05
N GLU A 93 14.46 18.79 5.38
CA GLU A 93 13.57 19.28 6.46
C GLU A 93 14.16 19.10 7.86
N ALA A 94 14.99 18.08 8.08
CA ALA A 94 15.69 17.81 9.33
C ALA A 94 17.02 18.56 9.47
N GLU A 95 17.52 19.16 8.38
CA GLU A 95 18.87 19.72 8.28
C GLU A 95 19.96 18.75 8.77
N THR A 96 19.73 17.44 8.59
CA THR A 96 20.57 16.37 9.15
C THR A 96 21.09 15.48 8.02
N PRO A 97 22.42 15.36 7.84
CA PRO A 97 22.98 14.45 6.84
C PRO A 97 22.72 12.99 7.21
N PHE A 98 22.60 12.12 6.20
CA PHE A 98 22.40 10.69 6.43
C PHE A 98 23.21 9.84 5.44
N ASP A 99 23.62 8.65 5.89
CA ASP A 99 24.31 7.68 5.04
C ASP A 99 23.34 6.98 4.10
N THR A 100 23.71 6.91 2.82
CA THR A 100 22.87 6.31 1.79
C THR A 100 23.70 5.65 0.69
N LEU A 101 23.04 4.78 -0.05
CA LEU A 101 23.53 4.25 -1.32
C LEU A 101 22.93 5.06 -2.46
N ILE A 102 23.67 5.24 -3.55
CA ILE A 102 23.19 5.79 -4.81
C ILE A 102 23.39 4.73 -5.89
N VAL A 103 22.31 4.41 -6.60
CA VAL A 103 22.35 3.54 -7.78
C VAL A 103 22.10 4.40 -9.02
N GLU A 104 23.08 4.42 -9.93
CA GLU A 104 23.04 5.17 -11.18
C GLU A 104 22.94 4.22 -12.39
N GLY A 105 22.46 4.73 -13.52
CA GLY A 105 22.42 3.96 -14.78
C GLY A 105 21.15 3.12 -14.96
N VAL A 106 20.10 3.37 -14.17
CA VAL A 106 18.79 2.73 -14.35
C VAL A 106 18.07 3.33 -15.56
N GLU A 107 17.35 2.51 -16.33
CA GLU A 107 16.51 3.03 -17.42
C GLU A 107 15.34 3.84 -16.86
N ASP A 108 15.04 5.01 -17.44
CA ASP A 108 13.90 5.85 -17.06
C ASP A 108 12.58 5.07 -16.96
N ALA A 109 12.35 4.18 -17.92
CA ALA A 109 11.13 3.37 -18.01
C ALA A 109 11.00 2.37 -16.84
N ALA A 110 12.07 2.07 -16.10
CA ALA A 110 12.03 1.21 -14.92
C ALA A 110 11.35 1.89 -13.71
N PHE A 111 11.06 3.20 -13.76
CA PHE A 111 10.41 3.95 -12.68
C PHE A 111 9.16 3.27 -12.10
N HIS A 112 8.32 2.68 -12.95
CA HIS A 112 7.07 2.00 -12.55
C HIS A 112 7.28 0.57 -12.01
N THR A 113 8.50 0.07 -12.10
CA THR A 113 8.91 -1.25 -11.58
C THR A 113 9.48 -1.19 -10.18
N ILE A 114 9.80 0.01 -9.71
CA ILE A 114 10.25 0.28 -8.35
C ILE A 114 9.03 0.24 -7.39
N ASP A 115 9.22 -0.36 -6.21
CA ASP A 115 8.24 -0.44 -5.12
C ASP A 115 6.89 -1.08 -5.50
N GLN A 116 6.92 -2.13 -6.33
CA GLN A 116 5.72 -2.92 -6.64
C GLN A 116 5.30 -3.88 -5.52
N HIS A 117 6.15 -4.06 -4.52
CA HIS A 117 5.90 -4.97 -3.42
C HIS A 117 4.67 -4.54 -2.60
N ARG A 118 4.16 -5.46 -1.80
CA ARG A 118 3.01 -5.19 -0.94
C ARG A 118 3.56 -4.72 0.40
N PRO A 119 3.05 -3.63 0.99
CA PRO A 119 3.60 -3.11 2.24
C PRO A 119 3.79 -4.19 3.30
N ARG A 120 4.88 -4.10 4.04
CA ARG A 120 5.11 -4.94 5.22
C ARG A 120 4.05 -4.59 6.26
N SER A 121 3.46 -5.61 6.86
CA SER A 121 2.57 -5.43 8.00
C SER A 121 3.34 -5.78 9.28
N LEU A 122 3.03 -5.11 10.38
CA LEU A 122 3.59 -5.41 11.70
C LEU A 122 3.48 -6.90 12.05
N SER A 123 2.31 -7.50 11.80
CA SER A 123 2.10 -8.96 11.94
C SER A 123 3.05 -9.81 11.08
N GLY A 124 3.37 -9.37 9.86
CA GLY A 124 4.32 -10.03 8.97
C GLY A 124 5.78 -9.89 9.40
N ILE A 125 6.08 -8.96 10.31
CA ILE A 125 7.41 -8.74 10.91
C ILE A 125 7.55 -9.49 12.24
N LEU A 126 6.49 -9.53 13.03
CA LEU A 126 6.47 -10.26 14.29
C LEU A 126 6.56 -11.78 14.07
N ARG A 127 5.96 -12.29 12.99
CA ARG A 127 6.01 -13.71 12.65
C ARG A 127 7.44 -14.26 12.53
N PRO A 128 8.37 -13.65 11.75
CA PRO A 128 9.73 -14.15 11.66
C PRO A 128 10.51 -14.07 12.97
N ARG A 129 10.19 -13.10 13.84
CA ARG A 129 10.76 -12.98 15.19
C ARG A 129 10.25 -14.06 16.17
N GLY A 130 9.56 -15.09 15.69
CA GLY A 130 9.03 -16.17 16.53
C GLY A 130 7.87 -15.76 17.43
N VAL A 131 7.27 -14.59 17.22
CA VAL A 131 6.21 -14.09 18.10
C VAL A 131 4.91 -14.88 17.90
N VAL A 132 4.50 -15.58 18.95
CA VAL A 132 3.21 -16.29 19.00
C VAL A 132 2.07 -15.27 18.95
N ASN A 133 0.98 -15.59 18.25
CA ASN A 133 -0.18 -14.71 18.06
C ASN A 133 0.18 -13.33 17.47
N HIS A 134 1.22 -13.27 16.64
CA HIS A 134 1.74 -12.06 15.99
C HIS A 134 0.69 -11.13 15.35
N HIS A 135 -0.43 -11.68 14.88
CA HIS A 135 -1.52 -10.92 14.27
C HIS A 135 -2.40 -10.21 15.30
N LEU A 136 -2.67 -10.84 16.45
CA LEU A 136 -3.41 -10.22 17.55
C LEU A 136 -2.58 -9.14 18.21
N LEU A 137 -1.30 -9.42 18.47
CA LEU A 137 -0.39 -8.42 19.04
C LEU A 137 -0.24 -7.20 18.13
N ALA A 138 -0.07 -7.41 16.83
CA ALA A 138 -0.01 -6.30 15.88
C ALA A 138 -1.28 -5.44 15.90
N ASN A 139 -2.46 -6.07 15.99
CA ASN A 139 -3.73 -5.34 16.05
C ASN A 139 -3.89 -4.57 17.37
N LEU A 140 -3.44 -5.14 18.49
CA LEU A 140 -3.42 -4.46 19.80
C LEU A 140 -2.59 -3.18 19.74
N LEU A 141 -1.33 -3.27 19.30
CA LEU A 141 -0.42 -2.12 19.23
C LEU A 141 -0.98 -0.99 18.35
N MET A 142 -1.52 -1.35 17.18
CA MET A 142 -2.15 -0.38 16.29
C MET A 142 -3.39 0.30 16.91
N ARG A 143 -4.15 -0.41 17.76
CA ARG A 143 -5.30 0.18 18.46
C ARG A 143 -4.87 1.10 19.60
N LEU A 144 -3.84 0.72 20.35
CA LEU A 144 -3.30 1.55 21.43
C LEU A 144 -2.76 2.88 20.89
N VAL A 145 -1.99 2.85 19.79
CA VAL A 145 -1.54 4.09 19.13
C VAL A 145 -2.71 4.95 18.67
N ARG A 146 -3.74 4.36 18.06
CA ARG A 146 -4.94 5.11 17.64
C ARG A 146 -5.71 5.70 18.81
N TYR A 147 -5.71 5.03 19.96
CA TYR A 147 -6.34 5.52 21.16
C TYR A 147 -5.61 6.74 21.69
N ASP A 148 -4.29 6.64 21.86
CA ASP A 148 -3.44 7.73 22.33
C ASP A 148 -3.46 8.96 21.39
N GLU A 149 -3.57 8.75 20.08
CA GLU A 149 -3.67 9.83 19.10
C GLU A 149 -5.10 10.40 18.93
N GLY A 150 -6.10 9.91 19.70
CA GLY A 150 -7.49 10.37 19.57
C GLY A 150 -8.14 10.02 18.22
N ASN A 151 -7.74 8.90 17.63
CA ASN A 151 -8.06 8.48 16.26
C ASN A 151 -8.94 7.22 16.18
N MET A 152 -9.51 6.76 17.30
CA MET A 152 -10.29 5.50 17.40
C MET A 152 -11.54 5.42 16.52
N THR A 153 -12.15 6.57 16.20
CA THR A 153 -13.36 6.67 15.37
C THR A 153 -13.07 7.14 13.94
N LYS A 154 -11.82 7.51 13.63
CA LYS A 154 -11.44 8.09 12.33
C LYS A 154 -11.02 6.98 11.35
N PRO A 155 -11.79 6.71 10.28
CA PRO A 155 -11.46 5.64 9.33
C PRO A 155 -10.20 5.92 8.51
N LEU A 156 -9.79 7.19 8.40
CA LEU A 156 -8.64 7.67 7.60
C LEU A 156 -7.47 8.16 8.46
N ALA A 157 -7.37 7.73 9.72
CA ALA A 157 -6.25 8.11 10.58
C ALA A 157 -4.89 7.68 9.97
N PRO A 158 -3.83 8.48 10.18
CA PRO A 158 -2.47 8.09 9.82
C PRO A 158 -2.11 6.72 10.41
N ARG A 159 -1.22 5.99 9.73
CA ARG A 159 -0.67 4.76 10.31
C ARG A 159 0.38 5.15 11.34
N ALA A 160 0.38 4.44 12.47
CA ALA A 160 1.44 4.49 13.45
C ALA A 160 2.81 4.38 12.78
N SER A 161 3.76 5.22 13.20
CA SER A 161 5.11 5.18 12.67
C SER A 161 5.77 3.86 13.08
N TRP A 162 6.68 3.36 12.24
CA TRP A 162 7.35 2.10 12.56
C TRP A 162 8.20 2.20 13.83
N THR A 163 8.92 3.33 14.00
CA THR A 163 9.76 3.56 15.17
C THR A 163 8.95 3.53 16.46
N GLN A 164 7.75 4.12 16.45
CA GLN A 164 6.82 4.07 17.57
C GLN A 164 6.39 2.62 17.88
N LEU A 165 6.08 1.82 16.85
CA LEU A 165 5.69 0.41 17.04
C LEU A 165 6.84 -0.46 17.59
N GLU A 166 8.09 -0.21 17.19
CA GLU A 166 9.26 -0.93 17.74
C GLU A 166 9.53 -0.56 19.19
N GLN A 167 9.43 0.71 19.55
CA GLN A 167 9.56 1.15 20.94
C GLN A 167 8.53 0.44 21.84
N LEU A 168 7.28 0.32 21.37
CA LEU A 168 6.24 -0.42 22.10
C LEU A 168 6.57 -1.91 22.26
N LEU A 169 7.15 -2.53 21.24
CA LEU A 169 7.56 -3.92 21.28
C LEU A 169 8.75 -4.16 22.20
N ALA A 170 9.71 -3.23 22.24
CA ALA A 170 10.90 -3.32 23.07
C ALA A 170 10.61 -3.02 24.54
N ASN A 171 9.69 -2.10 24.83
CA ASN A 171 9.59 -1.49 26.17
C ASN A 171 8.45 -2.02 27.05
N THR A 172 7.68 -3.04 26.67
CA THR A 172 6.60 -3.57 27.55
C THR A 172 6.27 -5.05 27.41
N ASP A 173 6.62 -5.90 28.37
CA ASP A 173 6.01 -7.25 28.44
C ASP A 173 4.49 -7.21 28.72
N ALA A 174 3.97 -6.07 29.18
CA ALA A 174 2.56 -5.86 29.49
C ALA A 174 1.63 -6.19 28.32
N HIS A 175 1.99 -5.85 27.08
CA HIS A 175 1.15 -6.15 25.92
C HIS A 175 1.06 -7.67 25.65
N ARG A 176 2.13 -8.43 25.92
CA ARG A 176 2.14 -9.89 25.78
C ARG A 176 1.35 -10.55 26.91
N LYS A 177 1.50 -10.05 28.14
CA LYS A 177 0.75 -10.53 29.32
C LYS A 177 -0.75 -10.31 29.16
N ALA A 178 -1.18 -9.10 28.77
CA ALA A 178 -2.58 -8.79 28.52
C ALA A 178 -3.18 -9.68 27.42
N LEU A 179 -2.43 -9.92 26.33
CA LEU A 179 -2.86 -10.82 25.28
C LEU A 179 -2.97 -12.28 25.76
N ALA A 180 -2.00 -12.77 26.52
CA ALA A 180 -2.03 -14.11 27.09
C ALA A 180 -3.23 -14.30 28.04
N GLN A 181 -3.48 -13.35 28.94
CA GLN A 181 -4.64 -13.36 29.84
C GLN A 181 -5.95 -13.32 29.06
N SER A 182 -6.05 -12.46 28.05
CA SER A 182 -7.23 -12.38 27.19
C SER A 182 -7.51 -13.72 26.50
N LEU A 183 -6.48 -14.42 26.02
CA LEU A 183 -6.62 -15.74 25.38
C LEU A 183 -6.94 -16.86 26.36
N ALA A 184 -6.56 -16.71 27.63
CA ALA A 184 -6.94 -17.63 28.72
C ALA A 184 -8.42 -17.51 29.13
N MET A 185 -9.19 -16.61 28.53
CA MET A 185 -10.64 -16.46 28.72
C MET A 185 -11.43 -16.90 27.47
N PRO A 186 -11.38 -18.20 27.08
CA PRO A 186 -12.16 -18.70 25.96
C PRO A 186 -13.67 -18.58 26.25
N GLY A 187 -14.45 -18.16 25.25
CA GLY A 187 -15.90 -17.99 25.40
C GLY A 187 -16.33 -16.73 26.16
N SER A 188 -15.40 -15.84 26.52
CA SER A 188 -15.76 -14.56 27.13
C SER A 188 -16.64 -13.73 26.17
N PRO A 189 -17.72 -13.10 26.69
CA PRO A 189 -18.67 -12.30 25.90
C PRO A 189 -18.05 -11.13 25.16
N LEU A 190 -17.03 -10.52 25.76
CA LEU A 190 -16.35 -9.37 25.24
C LEU A 190 -15.36 -9.84 24.16
N PRO A 191 -15.40 -9.33 22.92
CA PRO A 191 -14.49 -9.78 21.87
C PRO A 191 -13.02 -9.59 22.25
N GLU A 192 -12.15 -10.53 21.85
CA GLU A 192 -10.70 -10.50 22.14
C GLU A 192 -10.05 -9.13 21.89
N PRO A 193 -10.28 -8.44 20.75
CA PRO A 193 -9.60 -7.16 20.50
C PRO A 193 -10.00 -6.05 21.47
N VAL A 194 -11.18 -6.16 22.07
CA VAL A 194 -11.69 -5.22 23.09
C VAL A 194 -11.11 -5.61 24.44
N ARG A 195 -11.27 -6.88 24.82
CA ARG A 195 -10.80 -7.42 26.10
C ARG A 195 -9.29 -7.22 26.29
N THR A 196 -8.48 -7.52 25.29
CA THR A 196 -7.02 -7.38 25.36
C THR A 196 -6.60 -5.93 25.56
N MET A 197 -7.28 -4.98 24.93
CA MET A 197 -7.01 -3.55 25.10
C MET A 197 -7.37 -3.06 26.50
N ILE A 198 -8.52 -3.50 27.03
CA ILE A 198 -8.97 -3.16 28.39
C ILE A 198 -8.06 -3.78 29.45
N LEU A 199 -7.63 -5.04 29.28
CA LEU A 199 -6.62 -5.65 30.14
C LEU A 199 -5.32 -4.84 30.15
N PHE A 200 -4.80 -4.50 28.97
CA PHE A 200 -3.54 -3.76 28.86
C PHE A 200 -3.62 -2.39 29.54
N MET A 201 -4.65 -1.60 29.25
CA MET A 201 -4.78 -0.24 29.79
C MET A 201 -5.22 -0.27 31.26
N GLY A 202 -6.21 -1.09 31.58
CA GLY A 202 -6.81 -1.19 32.91
C GLY A 202 -5.84 -1.71 33.96
N HIS A 203 -5.01 -2.71 33.64
CA HIS A 203 -4.00 -3.23 34.58
C HIS A 203 -2.91 -2.22 34.92
N GLN A 204 -2.68 -1.21 34.07
CA GLN A 204 -1.74 -0.13 34.39
C GLN A 204 -2.34 0.89 35.35
N VAL A 205 -3.67 0.95 35.45
CA VAL A 205 -4.39 1.85 36.35
C VAL A 205 -4.78 1.14 37.64
N ASN A 206 -5.55 0.06 37.51
CA ASN A 206 -6.03 -0.75 38.62
C ASN A 206 -6.34 -2.20 38.16
N PRO A 207 -5.44 -3.16 38.40
CA PRO A 207 -5.66 -4.56 38.05
C PRO A 207 -6.94 -5.16 38.67
N GLY A 208 -7.19 -4.90 39.96
CA GLY A 208 -8.31 -5.51 40.68
C GLY A 208 -9.67 -5.08 40.15
N LEU A 209 -9.86 -3.79 39.86
CA LEU A 209 -11.10 -3.29 39.25
C LEU A 209 -11.28 -3.73 37.81
N THR A 210 -10.18 -3.85 37.06
CA THR A 210 -10.20 -4.37 35.69
C THR A 210 -10.64 -5.84 35.66
N ASP A 211 -10.08 -6.66 36.54
CA ASP A 211 -10.45 -8.07 36.66
C ASP A 211 -11.89 -8.24 37.14
N ARG A 212 -12.34 -7.39 38.10
CA ARG A 212 -13.74 -7.32 38.53
C ARG A 212 -14.68 -7.00 37.36
N LEU A 213 -14.35 -6.00 36.53
CA LEU A 213 -15.15 -5.64 35.36
C LEU A 213 -15.31 -6.83 34.42
N LEU A 214 -14.21 -7.49 34.06
CA LEU A 214 -14.22 -8.62 33.14
C LEU A 214 -14.92 -9.84 33.71
N HIS A 215 -14.77 -10.08 35.01
CA HIS A 215 -15.47 -11.14 35.73
C HIS A 215 -16.99 -10.91 35.75
N ALA A 216 -17.43 -9.67 36.02
CA ALA A 216 -18.84 -9.30 35.98
C ALA A 216 -19.44 -9.39 34.57
N VAL A 217 -18.67 -9.09 33.52
CA VAL A 217 -19.09 -9.33 32.14
C VAL A 217 -19.28 -10.82 31.85
N GLN A 218 -18.38 -11.67 32.35
CA GLN A 218 -18.41 -13.11 32.10
C GLN A 218 -19.48 -13.84 32.92
N TYR A 219 -19.69 -13.43 34.16
CA TYR A 219 -20.60 -14.08 35.12
C TYR A 219 -21.58 -13.08 35.73
N PRO A 220 -22.48 -12.48 34.92
CA PRO A 220 -23.32 -11.36 35.37
C PRO A 220 -24.23 -11.72 36.55
N ALA A 221 -24.66 -12.98 36.66
CA ALA A 221 -25.53 -13.45 37.75
C ALA A 221 -24.90 -13.40 39.15
N GLN A 222 -23.56 -13.27 39.24
CA GLN A 222 -22.85 -13.17 40.52
C GLN A 222 -22.76 -11.73 41.03
N TRP A 223 -23.29 -10.75 40.29
CA TRP A 223 -23.11 -9.33 40.57
C TRP A 223 -24.46 -8.59 40.61
N PRO A 224 -24.54 -7.45 41.32
CA PRO A 224 -25.74 -6.61 41.31
C PRO A 224 -26.12 -6.14 39.90
N PRO A 225 -27.42 -5.93 39.59
CA PRO A 225 -27.87 -5.48 38.26
C PRO A 225 -27.27 -4.16 37.76
N HIS A 226 -26.83 -3.30 38.69
CA HIS A 226 -26.22 -2.00 38.41
C HIS A 226 -24.69 -2.05 38.37
N GLU A 227 -24.08 -3.22 38.53
CA GLU A 227 -22.64 -3.39 38.36
C GLU A 227 -22.24 -3.00 36.93
N PRO A 228 -21.23 -2.13 36.73
CA PRO A 228 -20.82 -1.68 35.40
C PRO A 228 -20.53 -2.82 34.40
N GLY A 229 -19.96 -3.94 34.86
CA GLY A 229 -19.72 -5.12 34.01
C GLY A 229 -20.99 -5.86 33.59
N VAL A 230 -22.03 -5.87 34.43
CA VAL A 230 -23.35 -6.45 34.10
C VAL A 230 -24.05 -5.59 33.05
N LEU A 231 -23.98 -4.26 33.19
CA LEU A 231 -24.52 -3.34 32.18
C LEU A 231 -23.81 -3.51 30.83
N LEU A 232 -22.48 -3.63 30.84
CA LEU A 232 -21.70 -3.91 29.64
C LEU A 232 -22.09 -5.25 28.99
N ARG A 233 -22.33 -6.30 29.79
CA ARG A 233 -22.82 -7.59 29.30
C ARG A 233 -24.17 -7.46 28.58
N HIS A 234 -25.11 -6.68 29.13
CA HIS A 234 -26.39 -6.45 28.45
C HIS A 234 -26.23 -5.74 27.10
N GLU A 235 -25.34 -4.75 26.99
CA GLU A 235 -25.07 -4.08 25.71
C GLU A 235 -24.43 -5.03 24.68
N ILE A 236 -23.57 -5.96 25.13
CA ILE A 236 -23.01 -7.01 24.25
C ILE A 236 -24.12 -7.93 23.72
N GLU A 237 -25.03 -8.37 24.59
CA GLU A 237 -26.12 -9.28 24.23
C GLU A 237 -27.15 -8.66 23.27
N ARG A 238 -27.36 -7.33 23.34
CA ARG A 238 -28.18 -6.60 22.36
C ARG A 238 -27.62 -6.67 20.94
N GLY A 239 -26.31 -6.86 20.79
CA GLY A 239 -25.64 -7.04 19.51
C GLY A 239 -25.57 -5.77 18.65
N GLY A 240 -24.98 -5.91 17.45
CA GLY A 240 -24.88 -4.81 16.47
C GLY A 240 -23.81 -3.75 16.76
N LEU A 241 -23.05 -3.88 17.85
CA LEU A 241 -22.01 -2.91 18.22
C LEU A 241 -20.66 -3.24 17.58
N SER A 242 -19.95 -2.20 17.14
CA SER A 242 -18.59 -2.33 16.63
C SER A 242 -17.57 -2.52 17.78
N ASN A 243 -16.39 -3.06 17.47
CA ASN A 243 -15.31 -3.15 18.47
C ASN A 243 -14.94 -1.78 19.06
N SER A 244 -14.94 -0.71 18.27
CA SER A 244 -14.64 0.64 18.78
C SER A 244 -15.71 1.11 19.77
N HIS A 245 -16.98 0.81 19.49
CA HIS A 245 -18.08 1.12 20.40
C HIS A 245 -17.97 0.33 21.71
N LEU A 246 -17.69 -0.98 21.63
CA LEU A 246 -17.49 -1.81 22.82
C LEU A 246 -16.28 -1.38 23.66
N ILE A 247 -15.19 -0.90 23.03
CA ILE A 247 -14.06 -0.30 23.75
C ILE A 247 -14.52 0.95 24.51
N ALA A 248 -15.28 1.83 23.87
CA ALA A 248 -15.79 3.04 24.53
C ALA A 248 -16.67 2.69 25.74
N LEU A 249 -17.62 1.77 25.60
CA LEU A 249 -18.46 1.33 26.73
C LEU A 249 -17.63 0.68 27.83
N SER A 250 -16.61 -0.12 27.48
CA SER A 250 -15.73 -0.76 28.46
C SER A 250 -14.91 0.25 29.26
N ILE A 251 -14.40 1.32 28.61
CA ILE A 251 -13.69 2.41 29.29
C ILE A 251 -14.66 3.16 30.22
N LYS A 252 -15.87 3.51 29.76
CA LYS A 252 -16.88 4.17 30.62
C LYS A 252 -17.25 3.32 31.83
N ALA A 253 -17.41 2.01 31.64
CA ALA A 253 -17.69 1.08 32.73
C ALA A 253 -16.52 0.99 33.73
N LEU A 254 -15.28 0.97 33.25
CA LEU A 254 -14.09 0.96 34.09
C LEU A 254 -13.91 2.28 34.86
N ASN A 255 -14.13 3.42 34.21
CA ASN A 255 -14.11 4.74 34.87
C ASN A 255 -15.16 4.83 35.99
N ALA A 256 -16.36 4.31 35.77
CA ALA A 256 -17.39 4.28 36.81
C ALA A 256 -16.95 3.45 38.04
N LEU A 257 -16.27 2.31 37.82
CA LEU A 257 -15.67 1.54 38.90
C LEU A 257 -14.54 2.32 39.61
N LEU A 258 -13.66 2.99 38.86
CA LEU A 258 -12.56 3.78 39.41
C LEU A 258 -13.07 4.94 40.27
N ARG A 259 -14.16 5.58 39.87
CA ARG A 259 -14.81 6.69 40.59
C ARG A 259 -15.79 6.23 41.68
N SER A 260 -16.05 4.93 41.78
CA SER A 260 -17.12 4.37 42.63
C SER A 260 -18.51 4.98 42.34
N GLU A 261 -18.78 5.29 41.07
CA GLU A 261 -20.02 5.90 40.61
C GLU A 261 -21.05 4.84 40.19
N PRO A 262 -22.29 4.87 40.72
CA PRO A 262 -23.33 3.96 40.28
C PRO A 262 -23.83 4.34 38.88
N LEU A 263 -23.86 3.38 37.96
CA LEU A 263 -24.42 3.57 36.61
C LEU A 263 -25.85 3.06 36.53
N ARG A 264 -26.77 3.90 36.04
CA ARG A 264 -28.13 3.47 35.68
C ARG A 264 -28.21 2.91 34.26
N ARG A 265 -27.37 3.41 33.36
CA ARG A 265 -27.28 2.99 31.95
C ARG A 265 -25.85 3.20 31.46
N LEU A 266 -25.38 2.32 30.57
CA LEU A 266 -24.10 2.42 29.90
C LEU A 266 -24.33 2.75 28.41
N THR A 267 -24.07 3.99 28.02
CA THR A 267 -24.23 4.45 26.62
C THR A 267 -23.06 5.29 26.18
N TRP A 268 -22.77 5.29 24.88
CA TRP A 268 -21.86 6.22 24.23
C TRP A 268 -22.39 6.58 22.84
N VAL A 269 -22.55 7.87 22.56
CA VAL A 269 -23.10 8.34 21.29
C VAL A 269 -21.98 8.61 20.28
N GLU A 270 -21.78 7.68 19.33
CA GLU A 270 -20.71 7.77 18.31
C GLU A 270 -20.94 8.89 17.26
N ARG A 271 -22.20 9.16 16.90
CA ARG A 271 -22.56 10.14 15.87
C ARG A 271 -23.69 11.03 16.36
N ALA A 272 -23.64 12.30 15.99
CA ALA A 272 -24.70 13.24 16.26
C ALA A 272 -26.01 12.76 15.62
N GLY A 273 -27.11 12.91 16.36
CA GLY A 273 -28.43 12.48 15.93
C GLY A 273 -29.54 13.26 16.64
N PRO A 274 -30.81 12.82 16.48
CA PRO A 274 -31.96 13.52 17.05
C PRO A 274 -31.92 13.63 18.58
N GLN A 275 -31.17 12.74 19.24
CA GLN A 275 -31.07 12.67 20.70
C GLN A 275 -29.90 13.48 21.28
N GLY A 276 -29.07 14.13 20.45
CA GLY A 276 -27.97 14.99 20.91
C GLY A 276 -26.69 14.93 20.06
N PRO A 277 -25.67 15.73 20.43
CA PRO A 277 -24.37 15.73 19.78
C PRO A 277 -23.60 14.41 20.03
N ALA A 278 -22.61 14.12 19.19
CA ALA A 278 -21.69 13.00 19.41
C ALA A 278 -20.86 13.24 20.68
N GLU A 279 -20.68 12.18 21.46
CA GLU A 279 -19.75 12.20 22.60
C GLU A 279 -18.31 12.01 22.11
N PRO A 280 -17.31 12.67 22.72
CA PRO A 280 -15.91 12.34 22.48
C PRO A 280 -15.64 10.87 22.83
N PHE A 281 -14.61 10.29 22.22
CA PHE A 281 -14.19 8.94 22.60
C PHE A 281 -13.69 8.97 24.05
N PRO A 282 -14.15 8.08 24.94
CA PRO A 282 -13.84 8.18 26.37
C PRO A 282 -12.37 7.90 26.64
N GLU A 283 -11.78 8.69 27.53
CA GLU A 283 -10.44 8.48 28.08
C GLU A 283 -10.53 7.66 29.36
N LEU A 284 -9.63 6.68 29.55
CA LEU A 284 -9.50 5.89 30.76
C LEU A 284 -8.81 6.72 31.86
N ASP A 285 -9.50 6.92 32.97
CA ASP A 285 -8.98 7.72 34.09
C ASP A 285 -7.68 7.10 34.63
N GLY A 286 -6.66 7.94 34.84
CA GLY A 286 -5.37 7.51 35.38
C GLY A 286 -4.46 6.78 34.40
N TYR A 287 -4.92 6.46 33.19
CA TYR A 287 -4.06 5.87 32.15
C TYR A 287 -3.20 6.96 31.51
N ARG A 288 -1.88 6.86 31.70
CA ARG A 288 -0.91 7.89 31.28
C ARG A 288 -0.53 7.84 29.80
N GLY A 289 -1.11 6.91 29.03
CA GLY A 289 -0.75 6.69 27.63
C GLY A 289 0.57 5.93 27.46
N LEU A 290 0.85 5.57 26.22
CA LEU A 290 2.04 4.87 25.74
C LEU A 290 3.32 5.68 25.95
N ALA A 291 3.25 7.02 25.91
CA ALA A 291 4.41 7.88 26.12
C ALA A 291 5.03 7.71 27.53
N ALA A 292 4.20 7.45 28.54
CA ALA A 292 4.67 7.18 29.89
C ALA A 292 5.36 5.81 30.05
N LEU A 293 5.07 4.86 29.15
CA LEU A 293 5.71 3.54 29.12
C LEU A 293 7.05 3.56 28.36
N THR A 294 7.21 4.49 27.43
CA THR A 294 8.48 4.68 26.70
C THR A 294 9.51 5.52 27.46
N GLY A 295 9.11 6.17 28.57
CA GLY A 295 9.95 7.11 29.33
C GLY A 295 10.72 6.53 30.52
N ALA A 296 10.78 5.20 30.69
CA ALA A 296 11.42 4.56 31.85
C ALA A 296 12.58 3.62 31.46
N ARG A 297 13.56 4.15 30.73
CA ARG A 297 14.98 3.84 30.89
C ARG A 297 15.71 5.17 30.73
N GLY A 298 16.28 5.67 31.82
CA GLY A 298 17.27 6.75 31.73
C GLY A 298 18.48 6.24 30.95
N ASP A 299 19.18 7.16 30.28
CA ASP A 299 20.65 7.25 30.13
C ASP A 299 21.51 5.97 30.20
N ASP A 300 21.02 4.82 29.74
CA ASP A 300 21.86 3.74 29.25
C ASP A 300 22.14 4.01 27.76
N SER A 301 22.66 5.22 27.49
CA SER A 301 23.50 5.50 26.33
C SER A 301 24.88 4.84 26.47
N ASP A 302 25.15 4.20 27.61
CA ASP A 302 26.46 3.64 27.95
C ASP A 302 26.47 2.11 27.90
N ALA A 303 26.00 1.52 26.80
CA ALA A 303 26.28 0.10 26.48
C ALA A 303 26.13 -0.27 24.99
N HIS A 304 25.99 0.71 24.11
CA HIS A 304 26.41 0.55 22.73
C HIS A 304 27.57 1.50 22.58
N GLY A 305 28.78 0.97 22.82
CA GLY A 305 30.00 1.65 22.42
C GLY A 305 29.82 2.17 21.01
N GLU A 306 30.53 3.26 20.72
CA GLU A 306 30.78 3.80 19.39
C GLU A 306 31.34 2.69 18.47
N GLU A 307 30.52 1.72 18.10
CA GLU A 307 30.78 0.85 16.97
C GLU A 307 30.44 1.71 15.77
N GLU A 308 31.48 2.38 15.26
CA GLU A 308 31.56 2.71 13.84
C GLU A 308 30.88 1.60 13.06
N LEU A 309 29.77 1.94 12.39
CA LEU A 309 29.02 1.03 11.55
C LEU A 309 30.01 0.24 10.68
N PRO A 310 30.13 -1.10 10.81
CA PRO A 310 30.81 -1.87 9.80
C PRO A 310 30.09 -1.56 8.49
N GLN A 311 30.79 -0.91 7.56
CA GLN A 311 30.21 -0.41 6.32
C GLN A 311 29.39 -1.53 5.68
N ALA A 312 28.07 -1.33 5.58
CA ALA A 312 27.20 -2.26 4.89
C ALA A 312 27.77 -2.48 3.49
N GLU A 313 28.29 -3.68 3.21
CA GLU A 313 28.98 -3.94 1.95
C GLU A 313 27.94 -3.98 0.84
N ALA A 314 28.11 -3.12 -0.15
CA ALA A 314 27.17 -2.98 -1.25
C ALA A 314 27.91 -3.16 -2.60
N ARG A 315 27.48 -4.12 -3.41
CA ARG A 315 28.05 -4.38 -4.76
C ARG A 315 26.95 -4.70 -5.77
N VAL A 316 27.18 -4.39 -7.04
CA VAL A 316 26.31 -4.87 -8.12
C VAL A 316 26.73 -6.29 -8.50
N GLU A 317 25.81 -7.24 -8.45
CA GLU A 317 26.08 -8.64 -8.73
C GLU A 317 25.18 -9.21 -9.84
N ALA A 318 25.73 -10.13 -10.62
CA ALA A 318 25.01 -11.00 -11.53
C ALA A 318 24.44 -12.18 -10.74
N ILE A 319 23.11 -12.28 -10.70
CA ILE A 319 22.39 -13.28 -9.92
C ILE A 319 21.71 -14.25 -10.88
N ASP A 320 22.30 -15.44 -11.03
CA ASP A 320 21.70 -16.58 -11.73
C ASP A 320 20.86 -17.46 -10.78
N ALA A 321 20.29 -18.55 -11.30
CA ALA A 321 19.50 -19.49 -10.50
C ALA A 321 20.30 -20.14 -9.36
N SER A 322 21.60 -20.42 -9.57
CA SER A 322 22.46 -21.06 -8.56
C SER A 322 22.73 -20.13 -7.37
N MET A 323 23.05 -18.88 -7.67
CA MET A 323 23.25 -17.80 -6.70
C MET A 323 21.95 -17.48 -5.97
N ALA A 324 20.84 -17.41 -6.69
CA ALA A 324 19.52 -17.17 -6.10
C ALA A 324 19.12 -18.27 -5.10
N MET A 325 19.41 -19.54 -5.40
CA MET A 325 19.18 -20.65 -4.46
C MET A 325 20.04 -20.51 -3.21
N ARG A 326 21.32 -20.15 -3.35
CA ARG A 326 22.20 -19.88 -2.19
C ARG A 326 21.64 -18.74 -1.34
N TYR A 327 21.19 -17.66 -1.97
CA TYR A 327 20.62 -16.50 -1.26
C TYR A 327 19.32 -16.81 -0.54
N LEU A 328 18.47 -17.65 -1.12
CA LEU A 328 17.23 -18.08 -0.48
C LEU A 328 17.42 -19.07 0.67
N ARG A 329 18.55 -19.78 0.78
CA ARG A 329 18.85 -20.61 1.96
C ARG A 329 18.98 -19.77 3.23
N MET A 330 19.36 -18.50 3.09
CA MET A 330 19.45 -17.53 4.18
C MET A 330 18.09 -16.90 4.55
N ASN A 331 17.01 -17.32 3.90
CA ASN A 331 15.66 -16.83 4.15
C ASN A 331 14.95 -17.65 5.25
N VAL A 332 15.48 -17.61 6.47
CA VAL A 332 15.12 -18.54 7.56
C VAL A 332 13.71 -18.34 8.12
N ALA A 333 13.12 -17.15 7.95
CA ALA A 333 11.81 -16.82 8.52
C ALA A 333 10.88 -16.05 7.56
N GLY A 334 11.20 -16.09 6.26
CA GLY A 334 10.64 -15.22 5.23
C GLY A 334 9.12 -15.24 5.08
N ARG A 335 8.58 -14.08 4.69
CA ARG A 335 7.19 -13.92 4.24
C ARG A 335 6.82 -15.00 3.21
N ARG A 336 5.58 -15.51 3.25
CA ARG A 336 5.07 -16.35 2.16
C ARG A 336 5.08 -15.53 0.86
N PRO A 337 5.80 -15.96 -0.20
CA PRO A 337 5.87 -15.21 -1.44
C PRO A 337 4.51 -15.17 -2.12
N VAL A 338 4.27 -14.09 -2.86
CA VAL A 338 3.04 -13.92 -3.65
C VAL A 338 3.29 -14.58 -4.99
N LYS A 339 2.81 -15.81 -5.15
CA LYS A 339 3.08 -16.63 -6.36
C LYS A 339 2.79 -15.89 -7.66
N SER A 340 1.65 -15.21 -7.75
CA SER A 340 1.29 -14.45 -8.97
C SER A 340 2.27 -13.33 -9.32
N HIS A 341 2.94 -12.74 -8.32
CA HIS A 341 3.97 -11.72 -8.55
C HIS A 341 5.28 -12.37 -8.99
N VAL A 342 5.70 -13.46 -8.32
CA VAL A 342 6.87 -14.26 -8.74
C VAL A 342 6.70 -14.72 -10.18
N ASP A 343 5.53 -15.25 -10.54
CA ASP A 343 5.23 -15.71 -11.91
C ASP A 343 5.30 -14.58 -12.93
N ALA A 344 4.90 -13.35 -12.56
CA ALA A 344 4.99 -12.18 -13.42
C ALA A 344 6.45 -11.77 -13.65
N LEU A 345 7.23 -11.63 -12.59
CA LEU A 345 8.66 -11.33 -12.68
C LEU A 345 9.41 -12.42 -13.48
N ALA A 346 9.11 -13.70 -13.23
CA ALA A 346 9.74 -14.81 -13.95
C ALA A 346 9.39 -14.83 -15.44
N ARG A 347 8.17 -14.40 -15.83
CA ARG A 347 7.81 -14.22 -17.24
C ARG A 347 8.61 -13.08 -17.87
N ASP A 348 8.80 -11.97 -17.17
CA ASP A 348 9.56 -10.84 -17.68
C ASP A 348 11.05 -11.18 -17.81
N ILE A 349 11.66 -11.87 -16.83
CA ILE A 349 13.04 -12.38 -16.93
C ILE A 349 13.18 -13.33 -18.13
N ARG A 350 12.33 -14.35 -18.24
CA ARG A 350 12.41 -15.33 -19.34
C ARG A 350 12.24 -14.71 -20.72
N ARG A 351 11.47 -13.63 -20.83
CA ARG A 351 11.21 -12.94 -22.10
C ARG A 351 12.19 -11.79 -22.36
N GLY A 352 13.23 -11.63 -21.54
CA GLY A 352 14.20 -10.52 -21.69
C GLY A 352 13.60 -9.14 -21.45
N ARG A 353 12.44 -9.05 -20.79
CA ARG A 353 11.75 -7.78 -20.45
C ARG A 353 12.00 -7.35 -19.01
N TRP A 354 12.90 -8.03 -18.31
CA TRP A 354 13.29 -7.63 -16.98
C TRP A 354 13.97 -6.26 -17.03
N MET A 355 13.35 -5.28 -16.38
CA MET A 355 13.91 -3.93 -16.27
C MET A 355 14.71 -3.85 -14.98
N THR A 356 16.00 -3.60 -15.08
CA THR A 356 16.82 -3.48 -13.88
C THR A 356 16.51 -2.17 -13.19
N ASN A 357 15.80 -2.27 -12.07
CA ASN A 357 15.17 -1.13 -11.41
C ASN A 357 15.98 -0.54 -10.25
N GLY A 358 17.23 -0.99 -10.07
CA GLY A 358 18.13 -0.51 -9.01
C GLY A 358 17.76 -0.91 -7.58
N GLN A 359 16.67 -1.65 -7.35
CA GLN A 359 16.34 -2.11 -6.00
C GLN A 359 17.33 -3.20 -5.55
N PRO A 360 17.75 -3.24 -4.27
CA PRO A 360 18.79 -4.15 -3.79
C PRO A 360 18.25 -5.51 -3.30
N ILE A 361 19.05 -6.58 -3.37
CA ILE A 361 18.91 -7.77 -2.53
C ILE A 361 19.64 -7.48 -1.22
N CYS A 362 19.00 -7.68 -0.07
CA CYS A 362 19.57 -7.23 1.20
C CYS A 362 19.69 -8.36 2.21
N PHE A 363 20.81 -8.35 2.94
CA PHE A 363 21.12 -9.25 4.03
C PHE A 363 21.40 -8.47 5.32
N SER A 364 20.94 -9.00 6.45
CA SER A 364 21.27 -8.45 7.76
C SER A 364 22.68 -8.80 8.21
N ARG A 365 23.14 -8.25 9.34
CA ARG A 365 24.42 -8.60 9.99
C ARG A 365 24.51 -10.09 10.36
N SER A 366 23.40 -10.72 10.74
CA SER A 366 23.36 -12.16 11.00
C SER A 366 23.32 -13.02 9.73
N GLY A 367 23.37 -12.39 8.55
CA GLY A 367 23.35 -13.05 7.25
C GLY A 367 21.95 -13.41 6.75
N LEU A 368 20.87 -12.99 7.44
CA LEU A 368 19.51 -13.30 7.04
C LEU A 368 19.08 -12.50 5.82
N LEU A 369 18.37 -13.14 4.88
CA LEU A 369 17.79 -12.45 3.73
C LEU A 369 16.60 -11.58 4.18
N ILE A 370 16.76 -10.25 4.13
CA ILE A 370 15.74 -9.28 4.57
C ILE A 370 14.95 -8.69 3.40
N ASN A 371 15.56 -8.55 2.22
CA ASN A 371 14.89 -8.04 1.00
C ASN A 371 15.32 -8.81 -0.26
N GLY A 372 14.42 -8.89 -1.26
CA GLY A 372 14.73 -9.49 -2.56
C GLY A 372 14.13 -10.87 -2.83
N GLN A 373 13.40 -11.46 -1.87
CA GLN A 373 12.83 -12.81 -1.97
C GLN A 373 12.10 -13.10 -3.31
N HIS A 374 11.19 -12.22 -3.74
CA HIS A 374 10.42 -12.44 -4.98
C HIS A 374 11.30 -12.44 -6.23
N ARG A 375 12.34 -11.59 -6.25
CA ARG A 375 13.29 -11.51 -7.36
C ARG A 375 14.13 -12.78 -7.45
N LEU A 376 14.66 -13.26 -6.32
CA LEU A 376 15.42 -14.51 -6.27
C LEU A 376 14.56 -15.71 -6.71
N LEU A 377 13.32 -15.81 -6.21
CA LEU A 377 12.39 -16.86 -6.64
C LEU A 377 12.05 -16.75 -8.14
N ALA A 378 11.92 -15.53 -8.66
CA ALA A 378 11.64 -15.30 -10.08
C ALA A 378 12.81 -15.71 -10.97
N VAL A 379 14.05 -15.43 -10.57
CA VAL A 379 15.27 -15.87 -11.26
C VAL A 379 15.31 -17.39 -11.37
N ILE A 380 15.06 -18.09 -10.27
CA ILE A 380 14.99 -19.57 -10.24
C ILE A 380 13.87 -20.08 -11.15
N ALA A 381 12.65 -19.52 -11.02
CA ALA A 381 11.50 -19.94 -11.82
C ALA A 381 11.69 -19.65 -13.32
N ALA A 382 12.41 -18.59 -13.66
CA ALA A 382 12.74 -18.22 -15.04
C ALA A 382 13.89 -19.05 -15.63
N GLN A 383 14.72 -19.68 -14.79
CA GLN A 383 16.04 -20.20 -15.16
C GLN A 383 16.88 -19.15 -15.89
N GLY A 384 16.81 -17.90 -15.41
CA GLY A 384 17.48 -16.75 -16.01
C GLY A 384 18.54 -16.14 -15.10
N GLN A 385 18.95 -14.92 -15.44
CA GLN A 385 19.90 -14.12 -14.68
C GLN A 385 19.41 -12.66 -14.62
N ILE A 386 19.69 -11.97 -13.51
CA ILE A 386 19.46 -10.52 -13.37
C ILE A 386 20.70 -9.84 -12.82
N MET A 387 20.85 -8.54 -13.10
CA MET A 387 21.80 -7.67 -12.38
C MET A 387 21.06 -6.98 -11.24
N ALA A 388 21.63 -6.97 -10.03
CA ALA A 388 21.04 -6.24 -8.91
C ALA A 388 22.13 -5.77 -7.92
N PRO A 389 21.95 -4.61 -7.27
CA PRO A 389 22.71 -4.29 -6.07
C PRO A 389 22.45 -5.34 -4.99
N VAL A 390 23.49 -5.75 -4.27
CA VAL A 390 23.44 -6.65 -3.14
C VAL A 390 24.08 -5.95 -1.95
N VAL A 391 23.32 -5.80 -0.87
CA VAL A 391 23.73 -5.09 0.34
C VAL A 391 23.78 -6.09 1.50
N ARG A 392 24.89 -6.13 2.22
CA ARG A 392 25.11 -7.04 3.36
C ARG A 392 25.44 -6.25 4.63
N GLY A 393 25.26 -6.86 5.80
CA GLY A 393 25.63 -6.23 7.07
C GLY A 393 24.63 -5.20 7.58
N LEU A 394 23.39 -5.21 7.09
CA LEU A 394 22.38 -4.26 7.54
C LEU A 394 21.88 -4.57 8.97
N PRO A 395 21.53 -3.56 9.77
CA PRO A 395 20.90 -3.77 11.07
C PRO A 395 19.60 -4.58 10.93
N GLU A 396 19.26 -5.42 11.91
CA GLU A 396 18.06 -6.28 11.85
C GLU A 396 16.77 -5.45 11.81
N GLU A 397 16.81 -4.26 12.40
CA GLU A 397 15.76 -3.25 12.41
C GLU A 397 15.40 -2.78 10.99
N ALA A 398 16.35 -2.86 10.03
CA ALA A 398 16.12 -2.49 8.63
C ALA A 398 14.99 -3.30 7.99
N TYR A 399 14.80 -4.57 8.38
CA TYR A 399 13.81 -5.50 7.80
C TYR A 399 12.40 -4.91 7.74
N ALA A 400 12.04 -4.07 8.70
CA ALA A 400 10.69 -3.57 8.84
C ALA A 400 10.39 -2.28 8.06
N THR A 401 11.43 -1.59 7.62
CA THR A 401 11.31 -0.31 6.88
C THR A 401 11.06 -0.51 5.38
N TYR A 402 11.21 -1.75 4.88
CA TYR A 402 10.97 -2.07 3.47
C TYR A 402 9.48 -2.02 3.10
N ASP A 403 9.22 -1.72 1.82
CA ASP A 403 7.88 -1.67 1.22
C ASP A 403 6.93 -0.64 1.86
N ALA A 404 7.45 0.34 2.59
CA ALA A 404 6.67 1.43 3.19
C ALA A 404 6.19 2.45 2.14
N GLN A 405 6.89 2.56 1.01
CA GLN A 405 6.53 3.47 -0.06
C GLN A 405 5.22 3.06 -0.77
N PRO A 406 4.36 4.02 -1.14
CA PRO A 406 3.19 3.71 -1.96
C PRO A 406 3.58 3.13 -3.31
N ARG A 407 2.76 2.21 -3.80
CA ARG A 407 2.94 1.63 -5.13
C ARG A 407 2.86 2.71 -6.19
N ARG A 408 3.84 2.72 -7.08
CA ARG A 408 3.87 3.60 -8.24
C ARG A 408 2.83 3.14 -9.26
N LEU A 409 1.95 4.06 -9.64
CA LEU A 409 0.99 3.81 -10.71
C LEU A 409 1.72 3.88 -12.06
N VAL A 410 1.43 2.94 -12.97
CA VAL A 410 1.84 3.04 -14.36
C VAL A 410 1.09 4.20 -14.99
N ARG A 411 1.81 5.23 -15.43
CA ARG A 411 1.24 6.39 -16.13
C ARG A 411 1.79 6.37 -17.56
N SER A 412 0.90 6.48 -18.55
CA SER A 412 1.36 6.77 -19.91
C SER A 412 1.84 8.23 -19.96
N GLN A 413 2.99 8.48 -20.58
CA GLN A 413 3.48 9.84 -20.85
C GLN A 413 2.53 10.61 -21.78
N VAL A 414 1.73 9.91 -22.60
CA VAL A 414 0.68 10.47 -23.50
C VAL A 414 -0.61 10.85 -22.74
N ALA A 415 -0.51 11.04 -21.42
CA ALA A 415 -1.64 11.36 -20.55
C ALA A 415 -1.34 12.61 -19.72
N GLU A 416 -1.09 13.72 -20.39
CA GLU A 416 -1.26 15.06 -19.82
C GLU A 416 -2.75 15.26 -19.49
N GLY A 417 -3.17 14.88 -18.29
CA GLY A 417 -4.56 14.98 -17.87
C GLY A 417 -4.80 14.53 -16.43
N ASN A 418 -5.86 15.09 -15.84
CA ASN A 418 -6.32 14.92 -14.46
C ASN A 418 -6.23 13.47 -13.94
N PHE A 419 -6.04 13.33 -12.63
CA PHE A 419 -5.83 12.07 -11.89
C PHE A 419 -6.78 10.90 -12.28
N GLY A 420 -8.01 11.20 -12.73
CA GLY A 420 -8.97 10.20 -13.21
C GLY A 420 -8.66 9.55 -14.57
N ASP A 421 -7.83 10.16 -15.43
CA ASP A 421 -7.52 9.63 -16.78
C ASP A 421 -6.66 8.37 -16.75
N GLN A 422 -5.91 8.19 -15.66
CA GLN A 422 -4.90 7.15 -15.55
C GLN A 422 -5.46 5.84 -15.03
N ALA A 423 -6.32 5.90 -14.01
CA ALA A 423 -7.03 4.72 -13.52
C ALA A 423 -7.88 4.10 -14.63
N LEU A 424 -8.51 4.93 -15.48
CA LEU A 424 -9.28 4.49 -16.63
C LEU A 424 -8.39 3.85 -17.70
N ALA A 425 -7.28 4.50 -18.08
CA ALA A 425 -6.30 3.94 -19.03
C ALA A 425 -5.79 2.56 -18.60
N VAL A 426 -5.36 2.42 -17.35
CA VAL A 426 -4.89 1.15 -16.78
C VAL A 426 -6.01 0.11 -16.76
N ALA A 427 -7.26 0.51 -16.48
CA ALA A 427 -8.40 -0.41 -16.50
C ALA A 427 -8.72 -0.91 -17.92
N MET A 428 -8.64 -0.05 -18.93
CA MET A 428 -8.80 -0.43 -20.34
C MET A 428 -7.66 -1.33 -20.82
N ALA A 429 -6.41 -1.00 -20.47
CA ALA A 429 -5.25 -1.84 -20.77
C ALA A 429 -5.35 -3.23 -20.12
N ASN A 430 -5.88 -3.32 -18.90
CA ASN A 430 -6.14 -4.61 -18.26
C ASN A 430 -7.25 -5.41 -18.98
N LEU A 431 -8.23 -4.76 -19.59
CA LEU A 431 -9.24 -5.44 -20.42
C LEU A 431 -8.60 -6.02 -21.68
N LEU A 432 -7.81 -5.21 -22.40
CA LEU A 432 -7.05 -5.65 -23.57
C LEU A 432 -6.13 -6.82 -23.20
N TRP A 433 -5.34 -6.67 -22.14
CA TRP A 433 -4.46 -7.75 -21.68
C TRP A 433 -5.25 -9.03 -21.39
N ARG A 434 -6.35 -8.94 -20.64
CA ARG A 434 -7.14 -10.10 -20.21
C ARG A 434 -7.81 -10.82 -21.37
N LEU A 435 -8.26 -10.08 -22.39
CA LEU A 435 -9.04 -10.62 -23.49
C LEU A 435 -8.18 -11.00 -24.70
N GLU A 436 -7.07 -10.30 -24.94
CA GLU A 436 -6.24 -10.49 -26.14
C GLU A 436 -4.87 -11.12 -25.84
N ARG A 437 -4.25 -10.86 -24.66
CA ARG A 437 -2.87 -11.30 -24.37
C ARG A 437 -2.78 -12.43 -23.33
N LYS A 438 -3.79 -12.59 -22.48
CA LYS A 438 -3.77 -13.54 -21.37
C LYS A 438 -4.04 -14.96 -21.87
N THR A 439 -3.10 -15.86 -21.59
CA THR A 439 -3.27 -17.30 -21.88
C THR A 439 -3.89 -18.04 -20.68
N PRO A 440 -4.51 -19.22 -20.89
CA PRO A 440 -5.06 -20.05 -19.80
C PRO A 440 -4.02 -20.42 -18.72
N ALA A 441 -2.74 -20.49 -19.10
CA ALA A 441 -1.64 -20.74 -18.18
C ALA A 441 -1.42 -19.63 -17.14
N ILE A 442 -1.85 -18.39 -17.43
CA ILE A 442 -1.66 -17.25 -16.53
C ILE A 442 -2.79 -17.19 -15.50
N ARG A 443 -2.47 -17.51 -14.24
CA ARG A 443 -3.43 -17.45 -13.12
C ARG A 443 -3.75 -16.02 -12.63
N SER A 444 -2.92 -15.03 -12.96
CA SER A 444 -3.13 -13.64 -12.53
C SER A 444 -4.43 -13.05 -13.08
N LYS A 445 -5.11 -12.24 -12.27
CA LYS A 445 -6.31 -11.49 -12.68
C LYS A 445 -5.99 -10.14 -13.33
N ARG A 446 -4.73 -9.67 -13.25
CA ARG A 446 -4.27 -8.37 -13.76
C ARG A 446 -2.88 -8.52 -14.42
N ALA A 447 -2.61 -7.64 -15.37
CA ALA A 447 -1.30 -7.58 -16.03
C ALA A 447 -0.22 -7.02 -15.08
N ALA A 448 1.04 -7.34 -15.34
CA ALA A 448 2.18 -6.70 -14.71
C ALA A 448 2.30 -5.23 -15.14
N ALA A 449 3.01 -4.40 -14.37
CA ALA A 449 3.17 -2.98 -14.70
C ALA A 449 3.88 -2.76 -16.05
N THR A 450 4.89 -3.59 -16.33
CA THR A 450 5.62 -3.67 -17.60
C THR A 450 4.67 -3.95 -18.76
N GLU A 451 3.79 -4.96 -18.62
CA GLU A 451 2.77 -5.30 -19.62
C GLU A 451 1.76 -4.16 -19.83
N ILE A 452 1.34 -3.46 -18.77
CA ILE A 452 0.45 -2.30 -18.90
C ILE A 452 1.15 -1.16 -19.64
N HIS A 453 2.40 -0.85 -19.28
CA HIS A 453 3.16 0.20 -19.95
C HIS A 453 3.31 -0.13 -21.44
N GLU A 454 3.71 -1.36 -21.77
CA GLU A 454 3.82 -1.84 -23.15
C GLU A 454 2.50 -1.70 -23.93
N ILE A 455 1.37 -2.14 -23.34
CA ILE A 455 0.06 -2.01 -23.98
C ILE A 455 -0.28 -0.55 -24.25
N LEU A 456 -0.07 0.33 -23.29
CA LEU A 456 -0.41 1.74 -23.45
C LEU A 456 0.49 2.45 -24.46
N THR A 457 1.76 2.06 -24.55
CA THR A 457 2.72 2.61 -25.53
C THR A 457 2.42 2.11 -26.94
N GLN A 458 2.11 0.82 -27.12
CA GLN A 458 1.80 0.23 -28.43
C GLN A 458 0.39 0.57 -28.94
N ASN A 459 -0.52 1.01 -28.06
CA ASN A 459 -1.92 1.27 -28.42
C ASN A 459 -2.35 2.68 -27.99
N PRO A 460 -1.78 3.74 -28.58
CA PRO A 460 -2.10 5.12 -28.22
C PRO A 460 -3.59 5.44 -28.39
N ARG A 461 -4.25 4.85 -29.39
CA ARG A 461 -5.69 5.01 -29.62
C ARG A 461 -6.56 4.57 -28.43
N LEU A 462 -6.12 3.55 -27.69
CA LEU A 462 -6.82 3.11 -26.47
C LEU A 462 -6.87 4.22 -25.42
N LEU A 463 -5.83 5.07 -25.35
CA LEU A 463 -5.78 6.23 -24.46
C LEU A 463 -6.68 7.38 -24.97
N GLU A 464 -6.73 7.62 -26.27
CA GLU A 464 -7.56 8.68 -26.85
C GLU A 464 -9.07 8.45 -26.59
N LEU A 465 -9.50 7.19 -26.52
CA LEU A 465 -10.89 6.82 -26.27
C LEU A 465 -11.38 7.05 -24.82
N ARG A 466 -10.52 7.57 -23.92
CA ARG A 466 -10.92 7.96 -22.55
C ARG A 466 -12.04 8.99 -22.55
N GLY A 467 -12.01 9.96 -23.48
CA GLY A 467 -13.03 10.98 -23.60
C GLY A 467 -14.40 10.39 -23.90
N PHE A 468 -14.46 9.45 -24.84
CA PHE A 468 -15.66 8.67 -25.16
C PHE A 468 -16.12 7.84 -23.95
N ALA A 469 -15.21 7.09 -23.33
CA ALA A 469 -15.49 6.23 -22.19
C ALA A 469 -16.15 6.95 -21.01
N ARG A 470 -15.78 8.23 -20.76
CA ARG A 470 -16.37 9.08 -19.72
C ARG A 470 -17.81 9.48 -20.07
N LYS A 471 -18.07 9.86 -21.32
CA LYS A 471 -19.43 10.20 -21.80
C LYS A 471 -20.40 9.02 -21.66
N MET A 472 -19.88 7.80 -21.69
CA MET A 472 -20.70 6.57 -21.67
C MET A 472 -20.96 5.98 -20.27
N VAL A 473 -20.67 6.71 -19.17
CA VAL A 473 -20.75 6.17 -17.79
C VAL A 473 -22.14 5.69 -17.37
N GLU A 474 -23.21 6.27 -17.94
CA GLU A 474 -24.61 5.88 -17.70
C GLU A 474 -24.99 4.58 -18.40
N TYR A 475 -24.29 4.24 -19.49
CA TYR A 475 -24.57 3.07 -20.30
C TYR A 475 -23.70 1.87 -19.88
N GLY A 476 -22.65 2.08 -19.09
CA GLY A 476 -21.77 1.00 -18.68
C GLY A 476 -20.52 1.48 -17.96
N ARG A 477 -19.71 0.53 -17.48
CA ARG A 477 -18.43 0.86 -16.88
C ARG A 477 -17.53 1.52 -17.93
N SER A 478 -16.98 2.71 -17.63
CA SER A 478 -16.16 3.47 -18.59
C SER A 478 -15.02 2.66 -19.21
N SER A 479 -14.38 1.77 -18.43
CA SER A 479 -13.33 0.89 -18.97
C SER A 479 -13.84 -0.07 -20.05
N VAL A 480 -15.05 -0.62 -19.88
CA VAL A 480 -15.69 -1.49 -20.87
C VAL A 480 -16.07 -0.70 -22.12
N MET A 481 -16.60 0.51 -21.95
CA MET A 481 -16.99 1.37 -23.06
C MET A 481 -15.79 1.82 -23.90
N GLY A 482 -14.70 2.25 -23.25
CA GLY A 482 -13.49 2.65 -23.96
C GLY A 482 -12.79 1.49 -24.67
N TYR A 483 -12.61 0.34 -24.00
CA TYR A 483 -12.05 -0.85 -24.65
C TYR A 483 -12.96 -1.38 -25.76
N GLY A 484 -14.28 -1.38 -25.57
CA GLY A 484 -15.24 -1.80 -26.59
C GLY A 484 -15.20 -0.90 -27.81
N ALA A 485 -15.13 0.43 -27.63
CA ALA A 485 -14.94 1.37 -28.74
C ALA A 485 -13.64 1.09 -29.50
N TYR A 486 -12.55 0.79 -28.79
CA TYR A 486 -11.26 0.44 -29.40
C TYR A 486 -11.36 -0.83 -30.27
N VAL A 487 -12.06 -1.86 -29.79
CA VAL A 487 -12.32 -3.09 -30.56
C VAL A 487 -13.19 -2.80 -31.79
N ILE A 488 -14.22 -1.96 -31.64
CA ILE A 488 -15.14 -1.59 -32.73
C ILE A 488 -14.42 -0.79 -33.83
N GLU A 489 -13.58 0.18 -33.45
CA GLU A 489 -12.77 0.95 -34.42
C GLU A 489 -11.76 0.07 -35.17
N ARG A 490 -11.21 -0.96 -34.53
CA ARG A 490 -10.32 -1.95 -35.19
C ARG A 490 -11.06 -2.88 -36.14
N ASP A 491 -12.31 -3.23 -35.84
CA ASP A 491 -13.13 -4.13 -36.65
C ASP A 491 -13.59 -3.49 -37.97
N ASP A 492 -14.06 -2.24 -37.93
CA ASP A 492 -14.36 -1.46 -39.14
C ASP A 492 -14.08 0.04 -38.93
N PRO A 493 -12.88 0.53 -39.33
CA PRO A 493 -12.49 1.92 -39.14
C PRO A 493 -13.40 2.93 -39.86
N LYS A 494 -14.10 2.52 -40.92
CA LYS A 494 -14.95 3.41 -41.71
C LYS A 494 -16.33 3.57 -41.08
N LEU A 495 -16.89 2.47 -40.60
CA LEU A 495 -18.25 2.46 -40.05
C LEU A 495 -18.30 2.77 -38.54
N ALA A 496 -17.23 2.47 -37.80
CA ALA A 496 -17.16 2.67 -36.35
C ALA A 496 -17.44 4.12 -35.90
N PRO A 497 -16.90 5.18 -36.53
CA PRO A 497 -17.14 6.56 -36.06
C PRO A 497 -18.63 6.93 -36.05
N ALA A 498 -19.38 6.51 -37.07
CA ALA A 498 -20.82 6.75 -37.16
C ALA A 498 -21.58 6.02 -36.04
N PHE A 499 -21.24 4.75 -35.79
CA PHE A 499 -21.83 3.98 -34.69
C PHE A 499 -21.52 4.57 -33.32
N LEU A 500 -20.26 4.89 -33.04
CA LEU A 500 -19.83 5.42 -31.75
C LEU A 500 -20.45 6.80 -31.49
N ASN A 501 -20.53 7.66 -32.51
CA ASN A 501 -21.20 8.95 -32.39
C ASN A 501 -22.69 8.77 -32.08
N ALA A 502 -23.40 7.96 -32.86
CA ALA A 502 -24.82 7.70 -32.65
C ALA A 502 -25.10 7.00 -31.31
N LEU A 503 -24.19 6.12 -30.86
CA LEU A 503 -24.27 5.49 -29.54
C LEU A 503 -24.06 6.51 -28.41
N ALA A 504 -23.20 7.51 -28.59
CA ALA A 504 -22.96 8.55 -27.59
C ALA A 504 -24.12 9.56 -27.51
N THR A 505 -24.53 10.10 -28.66
CA THR A 505 -25.56 11.16 -28.72
C THR A 505 -26.96 10.60 -28.59
N GLY A 506 -27.26 9.50 -29.28
CA GLY A 506 -28.63 8.99 -29.44
C GLY A 506 -29.55 9.93 -30.24
N ALA A 507 -29.00 10.96 -30.89
CA ALA A 507 -29.75 11.96 -31.66
C ALA A 507 -29.97 11.52 -33.12
N ASP A 508 -31.03 12.02 -33.74
CA ASP A 508 -31.39 11.81 -35.16
C ASP A 508 -31.57 10.34 -35.58
N LEU A 509 -32.03 9.50 -34.64
CA LEU A 509 -32.30 8.08 -34.88
C LEU A 509 -33.81 7.81 -34.96
N PRO A 510 -34.31 7.15 -36.04
CA PRO A 510 -35.73 6.82 -36.16
C PRO A 510 -36.17 5.81 -35.10
N ALA A 511 -37.49 5.76 -34.85
CA ALA A 511 -38.07 4.75 -33.98
C ALA A 511 -37.72 3.34 -34.48
N GLY A 512 -37.29 2.48 -33.56
CA GLY A 512 -36.85 1.11 -33.89
C GLY A 512 -35.38 0.99 -34.28
N HIS A 513 -34.62 2.08 -34.39
CA HIS A 513 -33.19 2.01 -34.73
C HIS A 513 -32.40 1.17 -33.71
N PRO A 514 -31.50 0.25 -34.15
CA PRO A 514 -30.82 -0.71 -33.27
C PRO A 514 -30.00 -0.06 -32.15
N ILE A 515 -29.44 1.13 -32.38
CA ILE A 515 -28.69 1.88 -31.35
C ILE A 515 -29.59 2.28 -30.16
N LEU A 516 -30.86 2.63 -30.40
CA LEU A 516 -31.79 2.99 -29.32
C LEU A 516 -32.12 1.76 -28.45
N ALA A 517 -32.26 0.58 -29.08
CA ALA A 517 -32.41 -0.68 -28.35
C ALA A 517 -31.16 -1.02 -27.53
N LEU A 518 -29.98 -0.87 -28.12
CA LEU A 518 -28.69 -1.08 -27.44
C LEU A 518 -28.52 -0.16 -26.23
N ARG A 519 -28.80 1.14 -26.37
CA ARG A 519 -28.70 2.12 -25.27
C ARG A 519 -29.56 1.71 -24.07
N ARG A 520 -30.82 1.33 -24.30
CA ARG A 520 -31.73 0.84 -23.24
C ARG A 520 -31.20 -0.43 -22.57
N GLY A 521 -30.69 -1.38 -23.35
CA GLY A 521 -30.11 -2.62 -22.83
C GLY A 521 -28.87 -2.37 -21.96
N LEU A 522 -27.98 -1.49 -22.42
CA LEU A 522 -26.77 -1.09 -21.72
C LEU A 522 -27.08 -0.35 -20.39
N GLN A 523 -28.04 0.57 -20.39
CA GLN A 523 -28.51 1.22 -19.16
C GLN A 523 -29.10 0.23 -18.15
N LYS A 524 -29.89 -0.75 -18.62
CA LYS A 524 -30.41 -1.82 -17.76
C LYS A 524 -29.27 -2.62 -17.11
N LEU A 525 -28.31 -3.09 -17.91
CA LEU A 525 -27.12 -3.81 -17.40
C LEU A 525 -26.31 -2.97 -16.41
N ARG A 526 -26.22 -1.65 -16.63
CA ARG A 526 -25.52 -0.72 -15.74
C ARG A 526 -26.23 -0.57 -14.39
N ARG A 527 -27.56 -0.45 -14.41
CA ARG A 527 -28.42 -0.36 -13.21
C ARG A 527 -28.36 -1.64 -12.40
N ASP A 528 -28.39 -2.78 -13.07
CA ASP A 528 -28.38 -4.11 -12.45
C ASP A 528 -26.96 -4.56 -12.05
N ASN A 529 -25.95 -3.67 -12.15
CA ASN A 529 -24.54 -3.91 -11.82
C ASN A 529 -23.94 -5.16 -12.51
N ALA A 530 -24.35 -5.45 -13.75
CA ALA A 530 -23.88 -6.58 -14.53
C ALA A 530 -22.35 -6.62 -14.68
N SER A 531 -21.81 -7.80 -14.98
CA SER A 531 -20.37 -8.01 -15.05
C SER A 531 -19.74 -7.23 -16.22
N GLN A 532 -18.41 -7.03 -16.16
CA GLN A 532 -17.68 -6.42 -17.29
C GLN A 532 -17.82 -7.25 -18.58
N ALA A 533 -17.94 -8.57 -18.47
CA ALA A 533 -18.07 -9.47 -19.62
C ALA A 533 -19.43 -9.30 -20.29
N ASP A 534 -20.51 -9.23 -19.51
CA ASP A 534 -21.88 -9.09 -20.05
C ASP A 534 -22.05 -7.73 -20.73
N GLN A 535 -21.56 -6.66 -20.10
CA GLN A 535 -21.60 -5.31 -20.68
C GLN A 535 -20.82 -5.24 -22.00
N LEU A 536 -19.64 -5.86 -22.07
CA LEU A 536 -18.84 -5.90 -23.30
C LEU A 536 -19.53 -6.75 -24.38
N SER A 537 -20.08 -7.90 -24.00
CA SER A 537 -20.80 -8.79 -24.92
C SER A 537 -22.00 -8.08 -25.55
N ALA A 538 -22.80 -7.37 -24.74
CA ALA A 538 -23.93 -6.59 -25.22
C ALA A 538 -23.51 -5.47 -26.18
N LEU A 539 -22.45 -4.74 -25.85
CA LEU A 539 -21.90 -3.68 -26.71
C LEU A 539 -21.45 -4.24 -28.08
N LEU A 540 -20.69 -5.33 -28.09
CA LEU A 540 -20.22 -5.96 -29.33
C LEU A 540 -21.35 -6.64 -30.12
N ALA A 541 -22.38 -7.16 -29.44
CA ALA A 541 -23.58 -7.68 -30.11
C ALA A 541 -24.36 -6.54 -30.80
N GLY A 542 -24.52 -5.40 -30.12
CA GLY A 542 -25.15 -4.22 -30.70
C GLY A 542 -24.40 -3.66 -31.90
N TRP A 543 -23.06 -3.69 -31.88
CA TRP A 543 -22.24 -3.37 -33.04
C TRP A 543 -22.53 -4.29 -34.24
N ARG A 544 -22.57 -5.61 -34.02
CA ARG A 544 -22.92 -6.58 -35.09
C ARG A 544 -24.31 -6.32 -35.67
N GLN A 545 -25.30 -6.02 -34.82
CA GLN A 545 -26.65 -5.68 -35.26
C GLN A 545 -26.69 -4.39 -36.09
N TYR A 546 -25.93 -3.37 -35.69
CA TYR A 546 -25.82 -2.14 -36.45
C TYR A 546 -25.20 -2.35 -37.83
N LYS A 547 -24.14 -3.18 -37.94
CA LYS A 547 -23.56 -3.55 -39.25
C LYS A 547 -24.60 -4.20 -40.16
N ALA A 548 -25.39 -5.12 -39.63
CA ALA A 548 -26.45 -5.78 -40.39
C ALA A 548 -27.52 -4.78 -40.87
N HIS A 549 -27.93 -3.85 -39.99
CA HIS A 549 -28.88 -2.79 -40.34
C HIS A 549 -28.37 -1.85 -41.43
N GLN A 550 -27.09 -1.47 -41.39
CA GLN A 550 -26.47 -0.63 -42.43
C GLN A 550 -26.36 -1.36 -43.77
N ALA A 551 -26.10 -2.67 -43.75
CA ALA A 551 -26.10 -3.49 -44.96
C ALA A 551 -27.52 -3.58 -45.56
N SER A 552 -28.57 -3.76 -44.74
CA SER A 552 -29.95 -3.82 -45.23
C SER A 552 -30.45 -2.49 -45.80
N GLU A 553 -30.07 -1.36 -45.20
CA GLU A 553 -30.45 -0.03 -45.72
C GLU A 553 -29.77 0.27 -47.05
N LYS A 554 -28.51 -0.16 -47.25
CA LYS A 554 -27.83 -0.04 -48.55
C LYS A 554 -28.40 -0.95 -49.63
N ALA A 555 -28.98 -2.09 -49.25
CA ALA A 555 -29.59 -3.05 -50.17
C ALA A 555 -31.03 -2.68 -50.59
N ARG A 556 -31.61 -1.64 -49.97
CA ARG A 556 -32.95 -1.17 -50.29
C ARG A 556 -32.93 -0.39 -51.61
N PRO A 557 -33.78 -0.74 -52.61
CA PRO A 557 -33.81 0.00 -53.87
C PRO A 557 -34.17 1.47 -53.61
N PRO A 558 -33.61 2.42 -54.38
CA PRO A 558 -33.98 3.83 -54.26
C PRO A 558 -35.48 3.96 -54.49
N ARG A 559 -36.13 4.68 -53.58
CA ARG A 559 -37.57 4.95 -53.64
C ARG A 559 -37.91 5.94 -54.74
#